data_AF-A0AAD6KV97-F1
#
_entry.id   AF-A0AAD6KV97-F1
#
_cell.length_a   1.000
_cell.length_b   1.000
_cell.length_c   1.000
_cell.angle_alpha   90.00
_cell.angle_beta   90.00
_cell.angle_gamma   90.00
#
_symmetry.space_group_name_H-M   'P 1'
#
loop_
_entity.id
_entity.type
_entity.pdbx_description
1 polymer ?
#
loop_
_entity_poly.entity_id
_entity_poly.type
_entity_poly.pdbx_seq_one_letter_code
_entity_poly.pdbx_strand_id
1 'polypeptide(L)'
;MVGMLLVELRDCYGTRIQGQHVNGEFSMAVIQANNLLEDCSQLESGPMSSAESGPHGTFVGVYDGHGGPEAARFVNESLFENIKKFTSENNGMSADVINKAFLATEEEFLSLVKKQWLNKPQIASVGACCLVGVVCGGILYIANAGDSRVVLGRLERAIKEIKAVQLSYEHNASIESVREELHSLHPDDPHIVVLKHKVWRVRGLIQISRSIGDAYLKRAEFNREPLLAKFRLPEPFDKPILKAEPTILVQKLYPEDQFLIFASDGLWEQLSNQEAVDIVHSCPRNGVARKLVKAALCEAAKKRETRYSDLKKIDRGVRRHFHDDITVIVLFLDSNLVSRSSLRGPLISIKGGCGVSGNSNT
;
A
#
# COMPACT_ATOMS: atom_id res chain seq x y z
N MET A 1 -11.06 -25.01 8.76
CA MET A 1 -9.60 -25.22 8.61
C MET A 1 -9.04 -23.97 7.96
N VAL A 2 -8.58 -23.02 8.77
CA VAL A 2 -7.93 -21.79 8.30
C VAL A 2 -6.50 -22.19 7.96
N GLY A 3 -6.23 -22.49 6.70
CA GLY A 3 -4.87 -22.69 6.22
C GLY A 3 -4.19 -21.33 6.15
N MET A 4 -3.51 -20.93 7.22
CA MET A 4 -2.60 -19.80 7.21
C MET A 4 -1.45 -20.19 6.27
N LEU A 5 -1.54 -19.82 4.99
CA LEU A 5 -0.49 -20.08 4.01
C LEU A 5 0.66 -19.11 4.32
N LEU A 6 1.48 -19.49 5.30
CA LEU A 6 2.74 -18.85 5.64
C LEU A 6 3.69 -19.12 4.47
N VAL A 7 3.80 -18.17 3.55
CA VAL A 7 4.77 -18.31 2.45
C VAL A 7 6.08 -17.67 2.86
N GLU A 8 7.02 -18.50 3.32
CA GLU A 8 8.40 -18.09 3.50
C GLU A 8 9.03 -17.64 2.17
N LEU A 9 9.65 -16.46 2.19
CA LEU A 9 10.36 -15.76 1.11
C LEU A 9 11.69 -16.46 0.71
N ARG A 10 11.68 -17.77 0.44
CA ARG A 10 12.94 -18.52 0.22
C ARG A 10 13.53 -18.42 -1.18
N ASP A 11 12.80 -17.87 -2.14
CA ASP A 11 13.28 -17.74 -3.51
C ASP A 11 13.34 -16.28 -3.95
N CYS A 12 14.46 -15.90 -4.58
CA CYS A 12 14.69 -14.62 -5.27
C CYS A 12 13.68 -14.29 -6.40
N TYR A 13 12.58 -15.04 -6.49
CA TYR A 13 11.61 -15.07 -7.58
C TYR A 13 10.27 -14.40 -7.24
N GLY A 14 10.15 -13.89 -6.03
CA GLY A 14 8.91 -13.36 -5.49
C GLY A 14 7.87 -14.45 -5.26
N THR A 15 7.14 -14.32 -4.18
CA THR A 15 6.16 -15.32 -3.81
C THR A 15 5.01 -15.33 -4.81
N ARG A 16 4.71 -16.48 -5.42
CA ARG A 16 3.51 -16.66 -6.26
C ARG A 16 2.34 -17.04 -5.37
N ILE A 17 1.35 -16.16 -5.26
CA ILE A 17 0.07 -16.47 -4.61
C ILE A 17 -1.07 -16.20 -5.59
N GLN A 18 -1.95 -17.18 -5.73
CA GLN A 18 -3.14 -17.10 -6.58
C GLN A 18 -4.30 -17.84 -5.91
N GLY A 19 -5.52 -17.42 -6.18
CA GLY A 19 -6.73 -18.04 -5.61
C GLY A 19 -8.01 -17.34 -6.05
N GLN A 20 -9.11 -17.63 -5.38
CA GLN A 20 -10.43 -17.07 -5.64
C GLN A 20 -10.93 -16.24 -4.45
N HIS A 21 -11.36 -15.01 -4.68
CA HIS A 21 -12.04 -14.17 -3.69
C HIS A 21 -13.54 -14.09 -4.00
N VAL A 22 -14.32 -13.39 -3.17
CA VAL A 22 -15.79 -13.28 -3.33
C VAL A 22 -16.19 -12.80 -4.73
N ASN A 23 -15.36 -12.00 -5.38
CA ASN A 23 -15.70 -11.32 -6.64
C ASN A 23 -14.90 -11.83 -7.86
N GLY A 24 -14.11 -12.90 -7.74
CA GLY A 24 -13.34 -13.45 -8.86
C GLY A 24 -12.02 -14.12 -8.47
N GLU A 25 -11.00 -13.97 -9.30
CA GLU A 25 -9.65 -14.51 -9.09
C GLU A 25 -8.68 -13.42 -8.64
N PHE A 26 -7.56 -13.80 -8.03
CA PHE A 26 -6.45 -12.88 -7.78
C PHE A 26 -5.09 -13.48 -8.11
N SER A 27 -4.11 -12.60 -8.35
CA SER A 27 -2.69 -12.93 -8.42
C SER A 27 -1.89 -11.91 -7.63
N MET A 28 -0.94 -12.38 -6.84
CA MET A 28 -0.09 -11.53 -6.01
C MET A 28 1.39 -11.91 -6.17
N ALA A 29 2.27 -10.92 -6.12
CA ALA A 29 3.71 -11.08 -6.14
C ALA A 29 4.39 -9.96 -5.34
N VAL A 30 5.49 -10.30 -4.67
CA VAL A 30 6.34 -9.35 -3.93
C VAL A 30 7.80 -9.63 -4.28
N ILE A 31 8.63 -8.62 -4.48
CA ILE A 31 10.09 -8.77 -4.55
C ILE A 31 10.79 -7.76 -3.66
N GLN A 32 11.79 -8.25 -2.92
CA GLN A 32 12.63 -7.45 -2.05
C GLN A 32 13.81 -6.84 -2.82
N ALA A 33 14.04 -5.54 -2.62
CA ALA A 33 15.21 -4.77 -3.01
C ALA A 33 15.99 -4.28 -1.79
N ASN A 34 15.31 -3.83 -0.72
CA ASN A 34 15.91 -3.31 0.50
C ASN A 34 16.59 -4.41 1.33
N ASN A 35 17.45 -4.03 2.29
CA ASN A 35 18.09 -5.01 3.20
C ASN A 35 17.06 -5.81 4.00
N LEU A 36 16.02 -5.12 4.48
CA LEU A 36 14.80 -5.68 5.03
C LEU A 36 13.69 -5.39 4.03
N LEU A 37 12.78 -6.34 3.82
CA LEU A 37 11.56 -6.08 3.07
C LEU A 37 10.66 -5.20 3.93
N GLU A 38 10.42 -3.97 3.49
CA GLU A 38 9.61 -2.98 4.22
C GLU A 38 8.15 -3.03 3.75
N ASP A 39 7.93 -3.34 2.48
CA ASP A 39 6.63 -3.65 1.89
C ASP A 39 5.89 -4.78 2.62
N CYS A 40 4.63 -4.53 2.94
CA CYS A 40 3.66 -5.51 3.42
C CYS A 40 2.40 -5.50 2.53
N SER A 41 1.66 -6.60 2.53
CA SER A 41 0.44 -6.73 1.74
C SER A 41 -0.57 -7.64 2.40
N GLN A 42 -1.84 -7.46 2.06
CA GLN A 42 -2.93 -8.21 2.65
C GLN A 42 -4.05 -8.43 1.64
N LEU A 43 -4.63 -9.63 1.64
CA LEU A 43 -5.84 -9.96 0.91
C LEU A 43 -6.76 -10.77 1.82
N GLU A 44 -7.93 -10.21 2.11
CA GLU A 44 -8.97 -10.83 2.93
C GLU A 44 -10.24 -10.96 2.09
N SER A 45 -10.88 -12.11 2.12
CA SER A 45 -12.13 -12.39 1.42
C SER A 45 -13.08 -13.07 2.40
N GLY A 46 -14.28 -12.53 2.59
CA GLY A 46 -15.21 -13.02 3.61
C GLY A 46 -16.00 -11.90 4.29
N PRO A 47 -16.41 -12.08 5.56
CA PRO A 47 -17.09 -11.05 6.34
C PRO A 47 -16.25 -9.79 6.51
N MET A 48 -16.80 -8.65 6.14
CA MET A 48 -16.20 -7.32 6.31
C MET A 48 -16.57 -6.68 7.66
N SER A 49 -17.24 -7.43 8.54
CA SER A 49 -17.60 -7.02 9.89
C SER A 49 -17.17 -8.07 10.91
N SER A 50 -17.23 -7.75 12.19
CA SER A 50 -16.96 -8.70 13.28
C SER A 50 -18.03 -9.78 13.42
N ALA A 51 -19.24 -9.55 12.88
CA ALA A 51 -20.29 -10.56 12.80
C ALA A 51 -20.20 -11.34 11.49
N GLU A 52 -20.30 -12.67 11.57
CA GLU A 52 -20.34 -13.58 10.41
C GLU A 52 -21.56 -13.34 9.49
N SER A 53 -22.64 -12.75 10.02
CA SER A 53 -23.81 -12.33 9.24
C SER A 53 -23.62 -11.00 8.52
N GLY A 54 -22.46 -10.35 8.70
CA GLY A 54 -22.17 -9.06 8.11
C GLY A 54 -21.98 -9.08 6.59
N PRO A 55 -21.81 -7.89 5.99
CA PRO A 55 -21.58 -7.79 4.56
C PRO A 55 -20.31 -8.55 4.18
N HIS A 56 -20.39 -9.37 3.14
CA HIS A 56 -19.24 -10.07 2.59
C HIS A 56 -18.56 -9.21 1.51
N GLY A 57 -17.25 -9.37 1.38
CA GLY A 57 -16.47 -8.63 0.41
C GLY A 57 -15.04 -9.11 0.30
N THR A 58 -14.27 -8.35 -0.45
CA THR A 58 -12.84 -8.55 -0.63
C THR A 58 -12.12 -7.28 -0.20
N PHE A 59 -11.18 -7.39 0.74
CA PHE A 59 -10.28 -6.34 1.16
C PHE A 59 -8.88 -6.63 0.60
N VAL A 60 -8.22 -5.57 0.11
CA VAL A 60 -6.83 -5.59 -0.34
C VAL A 60 -6.10 -4.44 0.33
N GLY A 61 -4.91 -4.74 0.86
CA GLY A 61 -3.98 -3.76 1.40
C GLY A 61 -2.61 -3.91 0.76
N VAL A 62 -2.01 -2.78 0.36
CA VAL A 62 -0.60 -2.66 0.01
C VAL A 62 -0.03 -1.56 0.90
N TYR A 63 0.99 -1.91 1.67
CA TYR A 63 1.59 -1.05 2.68
C TYR A 63 3.08 -0.94 2.40
N ASP A 64 3.50 0.19 1.86
CA ASP A 64 4.88 0.43 1.48
C ASP A 64 5.59 1.13 2.64
N GLY A 65 6.46 0.37 3.30
CA GLY A 65 7.11 0.78 4.54
C GLY A 65 8.43 1.51 4.27
N HIS A 66 8.78 2.46 5.14
CA HIS A 66 10.04 3.17 5.05
C HIS A 66 10.65 3.46 6.42
N GLY A 67 11.98 3.51 6.47
CA GLY A 67 12.74 3.74 7.70
C GLY A 67 12.79 2.52 8.65
N GLY A 68 12.08 1.45 8.29
CA GLY A 68 11.93 0.19 8.99
C GLY A 68 10.58 -0.46 8.65
N PRO A 69 10.45 -1.81 8.75
CA PRO A 69 9.21 -2.51 8.41
C PRO A 69 8.11 -2.41 9.48
N GLU A 70 8.39 -1.81 10.64
CA GLU A 70 7.50 -1.88 11.81
C GLU A 70 6.14 -1.21 11.59
N ALA A 71 6.10 -0.06 10.92
CA ALA A 71 4.84 0.63 10.63
C ALA A 71 3.97 -0.18 9.65
N ALA A 72 4.55 -0.66 8.54
CA ALA A 72 3.83 -1.46 7.56
C ALA A 72 3.29 -2.78 8.16
N ARG A 73 4.07 -3.43 9.03
CA ARG A 73 3.62 -4.63 9.77
C ARG A 73 2.48 -4.32 10.73
N PHE A 74 2.57 -3.22 11.48
CA PHE A 74 1.51 -2.80 12.37
C PHE A 74 0.20 -2.54 11.62
N VAL A 75 0.27 -1.84 10.49
CA VAL A 75 -0.89 -1.61 9.61
C VAL A 75 -1.47 -2.93 9.11
N ASN A 76 -0.62 -3.87 8.70
CA ASN A 76 -1.03 -5.21 8.24
C ASN A 76 -1.73 -6.05 9.32
N GLU A 77 -1.46 -5.79 10.59
CA GLU A 77 -2.10 -6.45 11.73
C GLU A 77 -3.40 -5.77 12.18
N SER A 78 -3.44 -4.43 12.15
CA SER A 78 -4.51 -3.66 12.80
C SER A 78 -5.56 -3.08 11.86
N LEU A 79 -5.19 -2.65 10.65
CA LEU A 79 -6.09 -1.81 9.83
C LEU A 79 -7.37 -2.55 9.42
N PHE A 80 -7.25 -3.79 8.97
CA PHE A 80 -8.43 -4.59 8.60
C PHE A 80 -9.33 -4.90 9.79
N GLU A 81 -8.77 -5.17 10.98
CA GLU A 81 -9.56 -5.39 12.19
C GLU A 81 -10.29 -4.12 12.62
N ASN A 82 -9.65 -2.96 12.51
CA ASN A 82 -10.30 -1.67 12.74
C ASN A 82 -11.43 -1.42 11.72
N ILE A 83 -11.23 -1.77 10.44
CA ILE A 83 -12.29 -1.71 9.43
C ILE A 83 -13.47 -2.61 9.81
N LYS A 84 -13.23 -3.85 10.24
CA LYS A 84 -14.31 -4.76 10.67
C LYS A 84 -15.07 -4.23 11.88
N LYS A 85 -14.34 -3.72 12.87
CA LYS A 85 -14.91 -3.09 14.07
C LYS A 85 -15.84 -1.94 13.67
N PHE A 86 -15.32 -0.96 12.93
CA PHE A 86 -16.11 0.21 12.55
C PHE A 86 -17.24 -0.14 11.57
N THR A 87 -17.09 -1.14 10.70
CA THR A 87 -18.19 -1.65 9.87
C THR A 87 -19.34 -2.16 10.73
N SER A 88 -19.02 -2.86 11.82
CA SER A 88 -20.02 -3.39 12.76
C SER A 88 -20.73 -2.27 13.53
N GLU A 89 -19.97 -1.28 14.01
CA GLU A 89 -20.49 -0.13 14.75
C GLU A 89 -21.38 0.78 13.88
N ASN A 90 -21.12 0.86 12.57
CA ASN A 90 -21.85 1.73 11.63
C ASN A 90 -22.86 0.96 10.75
N ASN A 91 -23.10 -0.33 11.03
CA ASN A 91 -24.03 -1.20 10.30
C ASN A 91 -23.77 -1.31 8.78
N GLY A 92 -22.51 -1.22 8.35
CA GLY A 92 -22.16 -1.35 6.94
C GLY A 92 -20.83 -0.69 6.58
N MET A 93 -20.29 -1.09 5.42
CA MET A 93 -19.07 -0.50 4.87
C MET A 93 -19.38 0.90 4.31
N SER A 94 -18.51 1.88 4.58
CA SER A 94 -18.62 3.23 4.04
C SER A 94 -17.26 3.92 4.00
N ALA A 95 -17.17 5.07 3.30
CA ALA A 95 -15.97 5.91 3.33
C ALA A 95 -15.61 6.38 4.75
N ASP A 96 -16.62 6.71 5.56
CA ASP A 96 -16.43 7.14 6.95
C ASP A 96 -15.85 6.01 7.82
N VAL A 97 -16.32 4.76 7.62
CA VAL A 97 -15.76 3.58 8.29
C VAL A 97 -14.28 3.40 7.97
N ILE A 98 -13.89 3.53 6.70
CA ILE A 98 -12.49 3.41 6.29
C ILE A 98 -11.66 4.56 6.87
N ASN A 99 -12.16 5.80 6.84
CA ASN A 99 -11.47 6.94 7.42
C ASN A 99 -11.25 6.77 8.94
N LYS A 100 -12.29 6.35 9.68
CA LYS A 100 -12.19 6.04 11.12
C LYS A 100 -11.17 4.95 11.39
N ALA A 101 -11.11 3.91 10.55
CA ALA A 101 -10.14 2.83 10.71
C ALA A 101 -8.70 3.31 10.51
N PHE A 102 -8.42 4.13 9.48
CA PHE A 102 -7.09 4.73 9.28
C PHE A 102 -6.67 5.58 10.48
N LEU A 103 -7.56 6.46 10.97
CA LEU A 103 -7.28 7.32 12.12
C LEU A 103 -7.06 6.54 13.42
N ALA A 104 -7.83 5.48 13.65
CA ALA A 104 -7.65 4.61 14.80
C ALA A 104 -6.30 3.86 14.72
N THR A 105 -5.96 3.29 13.56
CA THR A 105 -4.68 2.60 13.36
C THR A 105 -3.50 3.55 13.55
N GLU A 106 -3.59 4.80 13.08
CA GLU A 106 -2.59 5.84 13.34
C GLU A 106 -2.42 6.10 14.85
N GLU A 107 -3.50 6.38 15.57
CA GLU A 107 -3.41 6.70 17.01
C GLU A 107 -2.89 5.51 17.82
N GLU A 108 -3.28 4.28 17.46
CA GLU A 108 -2.75 3.06 18.07
C GLU A 108 -1.24 2.92 17.83
N PHE A 109 -0.76 3.24 16.61
CA PHE A 109 0.66 3.23 16.30
C PHE A 109 1.43 4.34 17.03
N LEU A 110 0.90 5.57 17.09
CA LEU A 110 1.50 6.66 17.86
C LEU A 110 1.57 6.32 19.36
N SER A 111 0.56 5.64 19.90
CA SER A 111 0.59 5.11 21.26
C SER A 111 1.70 4.08 21.46
N LEU A 112 1.94 3.21 20.47
CA LEU A 112 3.08 2.28 20.47
C LEU A 112 4.41 3.02 20.46
N VAL A 113 4.57 4.04 19.60
CA VAL A 113 5.77 4.89 19.55
C VAL A 113 6.03 5.53 20.91
N LYS A 114 4.99 6.11 21.53
CA LYS A 114 5.10 6.72 22.86
C LYS A 114 5.55 5.74 23.93
N LYS A 115 5.00 4.52 23.94
CA LYS A 115 5.40 3.45 24.88
C LYS A 115 6.85 3.01 24.69
N GLN A 116 7.35 3.00 23.45
CA GLN A 116 8.69 2.54 23.12
C GLN A 116 9.74 3.67 23.08
N TRP A 117 9.33 4.93 23.20
CA TRP A 117 10.16 6.11 22.92
C TRP A 117 11.54 6.10 23.60
N LEU A 118 11.60 5.73 24.88
CA LEU A 118 12.85 5.72 25.65
C LEU A 118 13.77 4.54 25.29
N ASN A 119 13.21 3.41 24.85
CA ASN A 119 13.95 2.18 24.59
C ASN A 119 14.32 2.01 23.11
N LYS A 120 13.46 2.46 22.21
CA LYS A 120 13.59 2.32 20.74
C LYS A 120 13.10 3.60 20.05
N PRO A 121 13.78 4.76 20.21
CA PRO A 121 13.34 6.03 19.64
C PRO A 121 13.22 6.04 18.12
N GLN A 122 13.96 5.18 17.41
CA GLN A 122 13.89 5.08 15.94
C GLN A 122 12.51 4.66 15.41
N ILE A 123 11.66 4.06 16.24
CA ILE A 123 10.29 3.74 15.83
C ILE A 123 9.49 5.01 15.46
N ALA A 124 9.87 6.18 15.99
CA ALA A 124 9.22 7.43 15.62
C ALA A 124 9.50 7.86 14.17
N SER A 125 10.58 7.36 13.55
CA SER A 125 10.97 7.66 12.16
C SER A 125 10.57 6.58 11.16
N VAL A 126 9.88 5.51 11.60
CA VAL A 126 9.31 4.53 10.67
C VAL A 126 7.93 4.99 10.24
N GLY A 127 7.56 4.72 8.99
CA GLY A 127 6.25 5.02 8.45
C GLY A 127 5.85 4.03 7.37
N ALA A 128 4.60 4.12 6.93
CA ALA A 128 4.09 3.33 5.82
C ALA A 128 3.07 4.12 5.00
N CYS A 129 3.30 4.16 3.69
CA CYS A 129 2.26 4.45 2.71
C CYS A 129 1.22 3.33 2.77
N CYS A 130 -0.06 3.67 2.68
CA CYS A 130 -1.17 2.76 2.91
C CYS A 130 -2.21 2.89 1.80
N LEU A 131 -2.27 1.89 0.92
CA LEU A 131 -3.28 1.75 -0.13
C LEU A 131 -4.23 0.61 0.22
N VAL A 132 -5.52 0.91 0.31
CA VAL A 132 -6.59 -0.04 0.60
C VAL A 132 -7.64 -0.04 -0.50
N GLY A 133 -8.08 -1.24 -0.88
CA GLY A 133 -9.27 -1.46 -1.71
C GLY A 133 -10.28 -2.36 -1.00
N VAL A 134 -11.56 -2.00 -1.03
CA VAL A 134 -12.65 -2.85 -0.54
C VAL A 134 -13.70 -2.99 -1.62
N VAL A 135 -13.98 -4.23 -2.03
CA VAL A 135 -15.11 -4.57 -2.90
C VAL A 135 -16.20 -5.18 -2.03
N CYS A 136 -17.32 -4.49 -1.88
CA CYS A 136 -18.42 -4.93 -1.04
C CYS A 136 -19.76 -4.48 -1.61
N GLY A 137 -20.71 -5.40 -1.79
CA GLY A 137 -22.05 -5.07 -2.31
C GLY A 137 -22.06 -4.42 -3.70
N GLY A 138 -21.10 -4.75 -4.57
CA GLY A 138 -20.95 -4.13 -5.90
C GLY A 138 -20.37 -2.71 -5.88
N ILE A 139 -19.96 -2.23 -4.71
CA ILE A 139 -19.29 -0.94 -4.52
C ILE A 139 -17.80 -1.19 -4.30
N LEU A 140 -16.97 -0.39 -4.97
CA LEU A 140 -15.53 -0.30 -4.77
C LEU A 140 -15.22 0.95 -3.93
N TYR A 141 -14.51 0.73 -2.83
CA TYR A 141 -13.90 1.78 -2.02
C TYR A 141 -12.38 1.71 -2.21
N ILE A 142 -11.75 2.82 -2.55
CA ILE A 142 -10.29 2.95 -2.62
C ILE A 142 -9.88 4.03 -1.63
N ALA A 143 -8.99 3.71 -0.70
CA ALA A 143 -8.41 4.66 0.23
C ALA A 143 -6.88 4.66 0.07
N ASN A 144 -6.29 5.84 -0.07
CA ASN A 144 -4.84 5.98 -0.23
C ASN A 144 -4.28 7.06 0.69
N ALA A 145 -3.24 6.74 1.44
CA ALA A 145 -2.41 7.67 2.21
C ALA A 145 -0.95 7.38 1.89
N GLY A 146 -0.38 8.12 0.94
CA GLY A 146 0.93 7.82 0.34
C GLY A 146 0.89 7.81 -1.18
N ASP A 147 1.86 7.16 -1.80
CA ASP A 147 2.14 7.16 -3.23
C ASP A 147 2.14 5.76 -3.88
N SER A 148 1.69 4.75 -3.14
CA SER A 148 1.12 3.55 -3.75
C SER A 148 -0.10 3.90 -4.61
N ARG A 149 -0.41 3.07 -5.61
CA ARG A 149 -1.46 3.37 -6.59
C ARG A 149 -2.29 2.14 -6.97
N VAL A 150 -3.59 2.39 -7.22
CA VAL A 150 -4.51 1.43 -7.86
C VAL A 150 -4.91 1.89 -9.26
N VAL A 151 -4.86 0.96 -10.21
CA VAL A 151 -5.27 1.16 -11.60
C VAL A 151 -6.30 0.11 -12.00
N LEU A 152 -7.42 0.57 -12.57
CA LEU A 152 -8.48 -0.26 -13.14
C LEU A 152 -8.23 -0.49 -14.62
N GLY A 153 -8.29 -1.76 -15.03
CA GLY A 153 -8.45 -2.13 -16.44
C GLY A 153 -9.93 -2.15 -16.82
N ARG A 154 -10.37 -1.16 -17.60
CA ARG A 154 -11.77 -1.04 -18.06
C ARG A 154 -11.87 -1.34 -19.55
N LEU A 155 -12.81 -2.20 -19.93
CA LEU A 155 -13.12 -2.50 -21.33
C LEU A 155 -13.86 -1.32 -21.99
N GLU A 156 -13.21 -0.70 -22.96
CA GLU A 156 -13.82 0.32 -23.81
C GLU A 156 -14.51 -0.36 -25.00
N ARG A 157 -15.82 -0.58 -24.88
CA ARG A 157 -16.62 -1.37 -25.84
C ARG A 157 -16.55 -0.86 -27.28
N ALA A 158 -16.42 0.45 -27.47
CA ALA A 158 -16.40 1.07 -28.80
C ALA A 158 -15.21 0.61 -29.64
N ILE A 159 -14.04 0.46 -29.00
CA ILE A 159 -12.78 0.08 -29.67
C ILE A 159 -12.29 -1.32 -29.29
N LYS A 160 -12.96 -2.00 -28.35
CA LYS A 160 -12.62 -3.34 -27.83
C LYS A 160 -11.21 -3.42 -27.22
N GLU A 161 -10.76 -2.34 -26.62
CA GLU A 161 -9.48 -2.27 -25.89
C GLU A 161 -9.72 -2.14 -24.39
N ILE A 162 -8.71 -2.53 -23.58
CA ILE A 162 -8.71 -2.23 -22.15
C ILE A 162 -7.96 -0.93 -21.92
N LYS A 163 -8.63 0.08 -21.36
CA LYS A 163 -8.01 1.33 -20.94
C LYS A 163 -7.66 1.29 -19.46
N ALA A 164 -6.51 1.88 -19.13
CA ALA A 164 -6.10 2.11 -17.76
C ALA A 164 -6.81 3.34 -17.18
N VAL A 165 -7.44 3.16 -16.02
CA VAL A 165 -8.06 4.24 -15.25
C VAL A 165 -7.44 4.25 -13.85
N GLN A 166 -6.70 5.29 -13.52
CA GLN A 166 -6.15 5.46 -12.16
C GLN A 166 -7.28 5.81 -11.20
N LEU A 167 -7.39 5.07 -10.09
CA LEU A 167 -8.48 5.24 -9.11
C LEU A 167 -8.03 5.88 -7.79
N SER A 168 -6.71 6.04 -7.57
CA SER A 168 -6.15 6.66 -6.37
C SER A 168 -5.44 7.97 -6.70
N TYR A 169 -5.64 8.98 -5.84
CA TYR A 169 -4.80 10.15 -5.79
C TYR A 169 -3.51 9.84 -5.00
N GLU A 170 -2.36 10.29 -5.51
CA GLU A 170 -1.05 10.03 -4.90
C GLU A 170 -0.58 11.24 -4.11
N HIS A 171 0.08 10.98 -2.99
CA HIS A 171 0.50 11.97 -2.01
C HIS A 171 2.01 12.14 -2.00
N ASN A 172 2.61 12.36 -3.17
CA ASN A 172 4.05 12.56 -3.35
C ASN A 172 4.34 14.02 -3.73
N ALA A 173 5.34 14.63 -3.09
CA ALA A 173 5.76 16.01 -3.30
C ALA A 173 6.34 16.27 -4.70
N SER A 174 6.63 15.23 -5.50
CA SER A 174 6.91 15.41 -6.93
C SER A 174 5.71 15.93 -7.72
N ILE A 175 4.49 15.72 -7.23
CA ILE A 175 3.24 16.17 -7.84
C ILE A 175 2.94 17.61 -7.41
N GLU A 176 2.67 18.48 -8.37
CA GLU A 176 2.44 19.92 -8.13
C GLU A 176 1.26 20.20 -7.20
N SER A 177 0.11 19.57 -7.41
CA SER A 177 -1.06 19.76 -6.55
C SER A 177 -0.82 19.33 -5.10
N VAL A 178 0.06 18.36 -4.86
CA VAL A 178 0.47 17.98 -3.49
C VAL A 178 1.34 19.06 -2.86
N ARG A 179 2.22 19.70 -3.63
CA ARG A 179 3.03 20.84 -3.17
C ARG A 179 2.15 22.04 -2.83
N GLU A 180 1.16 22.34 -3.68
CA GLU A 180 0.17 23.38 -3.43
C GLU A 180 -0.65 23.10 -2.16
N GLU A 181 -1.12 21.86 -1.95
CA GLU A 181 -1.82 21.46 -0.72
C GLU A 181 -0.92 21.69 0.51
N LEU A 182 0.35 21.26 0.47
CA LEU A 182 1.30 21.43 1.57
C LEU A 182 1.53 22.91 1.91
N HIS A 183 1.70 23.77 0.91
CA HIS A 183 1.82 25.22 1.12
C HIS A 183 0.54 25.84 1.68
N SER A 184 -0.64 25.41 1.22
CA SER A 184 -1.91 25.92 1.74
C SER A 184 -2.14 25.55 3.21
N LEU A 185 -1.67 24.38 3.65
CA LEU A 185 -1.81 23.93 5.04
C LEU A 185 -0.78 24.56 5.98
N HIS A 186 0.37 24.96 5.43
CA HIS A 186 1.49 25.55 6.16
C HIS A 186 1.90 26.90 5.53
N PRO A 187 1.01 27.91 5.51
CA PRO A 187 1.28 29.19 4.84
C PRO A 187 2.47 29.94 5.47
N ASP A 188 2.76 29.66 6.73
CA ASP A 188 3.85 30.30 7.50
C ASP A 188 5.18 29.53 7.39
N ASP A 189 5.23 28.41 6.66
CA ASP A 189 6.44 27.60 6.48
C ASP A 189 6.90 27.62 5.01
N PRO A 190 7.80 28.55 4.63
CA PRO A 190 8.33 28.62 3.27
C PRO A 190 9.19 27.40 2.91
N HIS A 191 9.60 26.58 3.90
CA HIS A 191 10.43 25.39 3.71
C HIS A 191 9.62 24.09 3.83
N ILE A 192 8.27 24.16 3.84
CA ILE A 192 7.41 22.98 3.92
C ILE A 192 7.72 21.96 2.82
N VAL A 193 8.08 22.45 1.62
CA VAL A 193 8.53 21.65 0.49
C VAL A 193 9.80 22.25 -0.08
N VAL A 194 10.84 21.43 -0.23
CA VAL A 194 12.14 21.85 -0.77
C VAL A 194 12.64 20.89 -1.85
N LEU A 195 13.31 21.42 -2.87
CA LEU A 195 13.98 20.63 -3.88
C LEU A 195 15.40 20.27 -3.41
N LYS A 196 15.65 19.00 -3.07
CA LYS A 196 16.94 18.51 -2.59
C LYS A 196 17.44 17.38 -3.48
N HIS A 197 18.66 17.53 -4.02
CA HIS A 197 19.22 16.56 -4.98
C HIS A 197 18.29 16.25 -6.17
N LYS A 198 17.63 17.29 -6.72
CA LYS A 198 16.65 17.19 -7.82
C LYS A 198 15.36 16.42 -7.48
N VAL A 199 15.09 16.17 -6.21
CA VAL A 199 13.87 15.50 -5.73
C VAL A 199 13.15 16.41 -4.75
N TRP A 200 11.84 16.61 -4.96
CA TRP A 200 10.99 17.38 -4.04
C TRP A 200 10.78 16.60 -2.75
N ARG A 201 11.01 17.24 -1.60
CA ARG A 201 10.87 16.62 -0.28
C ARG A 201 10.13 17.54 0.68
N VAL A 202 9.22 16.96 1.44
CA VAL A 202 8.57 17.60 2.59
C VAL A 202 9.61 17.83 3.67
N ARG A 203 9.81 19.11 4.04
CA ARG A 203 10.83 19.59 4.98
C ARG A 203 12.25 19.04 4.73
N GLY A 204 12.55 18.67 3.47
CA GLY A 204 13.85 18.14 3.06
C GLY A 204 14.15 16.70 3.49
N LEU A 205 13.17 15.99 4.07
CA LEU A 205 13.35 14.66 4.66
C LEU A 205 12.70 13.56 3.82
N ILE A 206 11.41 13.65 3.53
CA ILE A 206 10.61 12.58 2.90
C ILE A 206 9.87 13.07 1.66
N GLN A 207 9.52 12.19 0.73
CA GLN A 207 8.81 12.56 -0.51
C GLN A 207 7.28 12.55 -0.37
N ILE A 208 6.74 11.82 0.59
CA ILE A 208 5.29 11.70 0.79
C ILE A 208 4.73 12.77 1.69
N SER A 209 3.46 13.13 1.51
CA SER A 209 2.70 14.05 2.39
C SER A 209 1.74 13.33 3.34
N ARG A 210 1.50 12.03 3.11
CA ARG A 210 0.60 11.21 3.94
C ARG A 210 1.14 9.81 4.16
N SER A 211 1.01 9.31 5.39
CA SER A 211 1.41 7.96 5.82
C SER A 211 0.77 7.61 7.16
N ILE A 212 0.79 6.33 7.53
CA ILE A 212 0.68 5.91 8.93
C ILE A 212 2.09 5.87 9.53
N GLY A 213 2.26 6.33 10.78
CA GLY A 213 3.58 6.46 11.40
C GLY A 213 4.24 7.81 11.14
N ASP A 214 5.55 7.85 10.92
CA ASP A 214 6.33 9.10 10.80
C ASP A 214 6.05 10.08 11.95
N ALA A 215 5.93 9.54 13.17
CA ALA A 215 5.52 10.28 14.36
C ALA A 215 6.36 11.54 14.59
N TYR A 216 7.65 11.51 14.22
CA TYR A 216 8.59 12.62 14.28
C TYR A 216 8.21 13.84 13.41
N LEU A 217 7.33 13.69 12.42
CA LEU A 217 6.78 14.78 11.59
C LEU A 217 5.32 15.11 11.94
N LYS A 218 4.71 14.37 12.85
CA LYS A 218 3.31 14.57 13.26
C LYS A 218 3.18 15.14 14.67
N ARG A 219 4.09 14.79 15.57
CA ARG A 219 4.12 15.29 16.95
C ARG A 219 5.52 15.80 17.29
N ALA A 220 5.61 17.08 17.67
CA ALA A 220 6.86 17.72 18.05
C ALA A 220 7.60 17.00 19.19
N GLU A 221 6.86 16.30 20.07
CA GLU A 221 7.44 15.53 21.18
C GLU A 221 8.38 14.40 20.73
N PHE A 222 8.28 13.94 19.48
CA PHE A 222 9.16 12.93 18.89
C PHE A 222 10.24 13.52 17.98
N ASN A 223 10.22 14.83 17.70
CA ASN A 223 11.25 15.51 16.92
C ASN A 223 12.36 16.06 17.82
N ARG A 224 12.94 15.19 18.66
CA ARG A 224 13.97 15.56 19.65
C ARG A 224 14.80 14.36 20.06
N GLU A 225 15.84 14.58 20.85
CA GLU A 225 16.61 13.49 21.44
C GLU A 225 15.69 12.58 22.28
N PRO A 226 15.84 11.24 22.21
CA PRO A 226 16.99 10.52 21.63
C PRO A 226 16.88 10.10 20.15
N LEU A 227 15.99 10.69 19.34
CA LEU A 227 15.95 10.43 17.89
C LEU A 227 17.23 10.90 17.18
N LEU A 228 17.66 10.15 16.16
CA LEU A 228 18.86 10.50 15.40
C LEU A 228 18.72 11.87 14.73
N ALA A 229 19.79 12.66 14.77
CA ALA A 229 19.82 14.02 14.23
C ALA A 229 19.37 14.10 12.77
N LYS A 230 19.62 13.07 11.95
CA LYS A 230 19.21 13.02 10.54
C LYS A 230 17.69 13.09 10.31
N PHE A 231 16.88 12.77 11.31
CA PHE A 231 15.41 12.85 11.27
C PHE A 231 14.87 14.10 11.97
N ARG A 232 15.70 14.82 12.74
CA ARG A 232 15.25 15.98 13.50
C ARG A 232 15.21 17.21 12.61
N LEU A 233 14.14 17.97 12.71
CA LEU A 233 14.02 19.30 12.12
C LEU A 233 14.73 20.30 13.04
N PRO A 234 15.44 21.28 12.48
CA PRO A 234 16.11 22.30 13.27
C PRO A 234 15.11 23.27 13.92
N GLU A 235 14.04 23.64 13.21
CA GLU A 235 12.97 24.47 13.77
C GLU A 235 11.82 23.62 14.34
N PRO A 236 11.21 24.05 15.47
CA PRO A 236 10.00 23.42 16.00
C PRO A 236 8.81 23.63 15.08
N PHE A 237 7.80 22.76 15.22
CA PHE A 237 6.53 22.86 14.51
C PHE A 237 5.37 22.57 15.46
N ASP A 238 4.27 23.29 15.32
CA ASP A 238 3.07 23.12 16.16
C ASP A 238 1.95 22.33 15.45
N LYS A 239 2.00 22.27 14.11
CA LYS A 239 1.03 21.55 13.27
C LYS A 239 1.67 20.29 12.69
N PRO A 240 0.96 19.15 12.63
CA PRO A 240 1.45 17.96 11.95
C PRO A 240 1.82 18.26 10.49
N ILE A 241 3.06 17.95 10.11
CA ILE A 241 3.58 18.17 8.75
C ILE A 241 3.02 17.12 7.79
N LEU A 242 2.87 15.88 8.25
CA LEU A 242 2.26 14.78 7.53
C LEU A 242 0.87 14.44 8.08
N LYS A 243 0.03 13.85 7.24
CA LYS A 243 -1.32 13.39 7.59
C LYS A 243 -1.42 11.86 7.55
N ALA A 244 -2.34 11.28 8.30
CA ALA A 244 -2.69 9.86 8.19
C ALA A 244 -4.01 9.63 7.45
N GLU A 245 -4.83 10.69 7.32
CA GLU A 245 -6.12 10.68 6.66
C GLU A 245 -5.98 10.30 5.17
N PRO A 246 -6.62 9.22 4.71
CA PRO A 246 -6.57 8.85 3.30
C PRO A 246 -7.46 9.75 2.45
N THR A 247 -7.14 9.87 1.16
CA THR A 247 -8.17 10.25 0.17
C THR A 247 -8.98 9.01 -0.19
N ILE A 248 -10.31 9.14 -0.19
CA ILE A 248 -11.21 8.01 -0.46
C ILE A 248 -12.01 8.25 -1.73
N LEU A 249 -11.92 7.32 -2.67
CA LEU A 249 -12.81 7.22 -3.83
C LEU A 249 -13.85 6.11 -3.56
N VAL A 250 -15.12 6.42 -3.82
CA VAL A 250 -16.21 5.44 -3.79
C VAL A 250 -16.88 5.41 -5.15
N GLN A 251 -16.95 4.24 -5.77
CA GLN A 251 -17.65 4.08 -7.04
C GLN A 251 -18.35 2.73 -7.13
N LYS A 252 -19.43 2.68 -7.92
CA LYS A 252 -20.06 1.42 -8.32
C LYS A 252 -19.18 0.72 -9.35
N LEU A 253 -19.07 -0.61 -9.25
CA LEU A 253 -18.45 -1.43 -10.28
C LEU A 253 -19.42 -1.71 -11.43
N TYR A 254 -18.90 -1.69 -12.65
CA TYR A 254 -19.64 -1.93 -13.88
C TYR A 254 -19.12 -3.19 -14.61
N PRO A 255 -19.93 -3.82 -15.48
CA PRO A 255 -19.48 -5.00 -16.24
C PRO A 255 -18.24 -4.79 -17.11
N GLU A 256 -17.93 -3.53 -17.47
CA GLU A 256 -16.73 -3.14 -18.20
C GLU A 256 -15.48 -3.19 -17.31
N ASP A 257 -15.61 -3.17 -15.99
CA ASP A 257 -14.50 -3.22 -15.04
C ASP A 257 -13.94 -4.64 -14.95
N GLN A 258 -12.79 -4.89 -15.58
CA GLN A 258 -12.27 -6.26 -15.73
C GLN A 258 -11.36 -6.69 -14.58
N PHE A 259 -10.49 -5.79 -14.12
CA PHE A 259 -9.52 -6.08 -13.07
C PHE A 259 -8.96 -4.81 -12.43
N LEU A 260 -8.45 -4.93 -11.21
CA LEU A 260 -7.76 -3.88 -10.46
C LEU A 260 -6.32 -4.31 -10.22
N ILE A 261 -5.37 -3.40 -10.39
CA ILE A 261 -3.95 -3.58 -10.07
C ILE A 261 -3.63 -2.67 -8.89
N PHE A 262 -3.37 -3.24 -7.73
CA PHE A 262 -2.86 -2.55 -6.54
C PHE A 262 -1.35 -2.77 -6.48
N ALA A 263 -0.56 -1.71 -6.37
CA ALA A 263 0.87 -1.86 -6.20
C ALA A 263 1.54 -0.69 -5.46
N SER A 264 2.68 -0.98 -4.82
CA SER A 264 3.59 0.01 -4.25
C SER A 264 4.27 0.83 -5.35
N ASP A 265 4.90 1.95 -4.97
CA ASP A 265 5.53 2.86 -5.92
C ASP A 265 6.63 2.17 -6.75
N GLY A 266 7.30 1.14 -6.20
CA GLY A 266 8.33 0.37 -6.86
C GLY A 266 7.88 -0.26 -8.19
N LEU A 267 6.57 -0.51 -8.39
CA LEU A 267 6.02 -0.86 -9.70
C LEU A 267 5.86 0.37 -10.60
N TRP A 268 5.21 1.41 -10.07
CA TRP A 268 4.76 2.58 -10.82
C TRP A 268 5.90 3.54 -11.20
N GLU A 269 7.03 3.48 -10.52
CA GLU A 269 8.27 4.12 -10.96
C GLU A 269 8.83 3.50 -12.25
N GLN A 270 8.46 2.25 -12.55
CA GLN A 270 9.00 1.49 -13.67
C GLN A 270 8.04 1.36 -14.84
N LEU A 271 6.75 1.21 -14.59
CA LEU A 271 5.74 1.01 -15.63
C LEU A 271 4.70 2.10 -15.61
N SER A 272 4.26 2.54 -16.80
CA SER A 272 3.06 3.37 -16.92
C SER A 272 1.80 2.57 -16.61
N ASN A 273 0.71 3.29 -16.30
CA ASN A 273 -0.60 2.68 -16.02
C ASN A 273 -1.07 1.78 -17.19
N GLN A 274 -0.90 2.25 -18.44
CA GLN A 274 -1.35 1.50 -19.61
C GLN A 274 -0.48 0.28 -19.87
N GLU A 275 0.84 0.37 -19.74
CA GLU A 275 1.72 -0.80 -19.89
C GLU A 275 1.38 -1.91 -18.89
N ALA A 276 1.10 -1.55 -17.63
CA ALA A 276 0.68 -2.53 -16.62
C ALA A 276 -0.66 -3.19 -16.99
N VAL A 277 -1.63 -2.40 -17.44
CA VAL A 277 -2.94 -2.91 -17.90
C VAL A 277 -2.81 -3.81 -19.12
N ASP A 278 -1.98 -3.44 -20.09
CA ASP A 278 -1.72 -4.23 -21.30
C ASP A 278 -1.07 -5.58 -20.97
N ILE A 279 -0.12 -5.60 -20.02
CA ILE A 279 0.48 -6.84 -19.51
C ILE A 279 -0.59 -7.73 -18.87
N VAL A 280 -1.46 -7.17 -18.03
CA VAL A 280 -2.50 -7.96 -17.35
C VAL A 280 -3.52 -8.49 -18.35
N HIS A 281 -3.91 -7.69 -19.34
CA HIS A 281 -4.88 -8.08 -20.35
C HIS A 281 -4.35 -9.16 -21.31
N SER A 282 -3.09 -9.05 -21.74
CA SER A 282 -2.48 -9.93 -22.74
C SER A 282 -1.92 -11.25 -22.19
N CYS A 283 -1.78 -11.37 -20.86
CA CYS A 283 -1.20 -12.53 -20.23
C CYS A 283 -2.26 -13.46 -19.59
N PRO A 284 -1.95 -14.77 -19.47
CA PRO A 284 -2.74 -15.64 -18.60
C PRO A 284 -2.81 -15.06 -17.18
N ARG A 285 -4.01 -15.09 -16.58
CA ARG A 285 -4.27 -14.62 -15.20
C ARG A 285 -3.31 -15.27 -14.19
N ASN A 286 -3.00 -16.53 -14.42
CA ASN A 286 -2.06 -17.30 -13.62
C ASN A 286 -0.64 -16.69 -13.66
N GLY A 287 -0.20 -16.17 -12.50
CA GLY A 287 1.14 -15.63 -12.32
C GLY A 287 1.34 -14.24 -12.94
N VAL A 288 0.26 -13.52 -13.25
CA VAL A 288 0.31 -12.21 -13.91
C VAL A 288 1.01 -11.15 -13.05
N ALA A 289 0.83 -11.16 -11.72
CA ALA A 289 1.51 -10.23 -10.83
C ALA A 289 3.03 -10.38 -10.90
N ARG A 290 3.53 -11.62 -11.01
CA ARG A 290 4.97 -11.88 -11.22
C ARG A 290 5.44 -11.41 -12.59
N LYS A 291 4.59 -11.41 -13.61
CA LYS A 291 4.93 -10.85 -14.93
C LYS A 291 5.06 -9.33 -14.86
N LEU A 292 4.18 -8.65 -14.12
CA LEU A 292 4.30 -7.21 -13.84
C LEU A 292 5.62 -6.90 -13.12
N VAL A 293 5.93 -7.63 -12.05
CA VAL A 293 7.23 -7.50 -11.35
C VAL A 293 8.40 -7.73 -12.31
N LYS A 294 8.36 -8.78 -13.13
CA LYS A 294 9.42 -9.03 -14.12
C LYS A 294 9.56 -7.88 -15.13
N ALA A 295 8.45 -7.33 -15.62
CA ALA A 295 8.48 -6.21 -16.56
C ALA A 295 9.10 -4.95 -15.91
N ALA A 296 8.71 -4.64 -14.67
CA ALA A 296 9.31 -3.54 -13.90
C ALA A 296 10.81 -3.73 -13.69
N LEU A 297 11.27 -4.93 -13.33
CA LEU A 297 12.69 -5.24 -13.18
C LEU A 297 13.47 -5.14 -14.50
N CYS A 298 12.85 -5.53 -15.62
CA CYS A 298 13.46 -5.34 -16.94
C CYS A 298 13.63 -3.85 -17.24
N GLU A 299 12.65 -3.01 -16.91
CA GLU A 299 12.73 -1.57 -17.15
C GLU A 299 13.72 -0.88 -16.21
N ALA A 300 13.73 -1.25 -14.93
CA ALA A 300 14.74 -0.81 -13.97
C ALA A 300 16.17 -1.18 -14.42
N ALA A 301 16.35 -2.40 -14.97
CA ALA A 301 17.63 -2.83 -15.52
C ALA A 301 18.07 -1.96 -16.71
N LYS A 302 17.16 -1.66 -17.64
CA LYS A 302 17.45 -0.79 -18.79
C LYS A 302 17.84 0.63 -18.36
N LYS A 303 17.11 1.25 -17.43
CA LYS A 303 17.40 2.60 -16.89
C LYS A 303 18.77 2.70 -16.24
N ARG A 304 19.34 1.56 -15.82
CA ARG A 304 20.66 1.43 -15.19
C ARG A 304 21.70 0.77 -16.11
N GLU A 305 21.39 0.65 -17.41
CA GLU A 305 22.26 0.06 -18.42
C GLU A 305 22.80 -1.35 -18.04
N THR A 306 22.00 -2.12 -17.32
CA THR A 306 22.33 -3.48 -16.88
C THR A 306 21.40 -4.51 -17.51
N ARG A 307 21.82 -5.78 -17.53
CA ARG A 307 20.96 -6.88 -17.98
C ARG A 307 20.08 -7.34 -16.83
N TYR A 308 18.84 -7.68 -17.13
CA TYR A 308 17.94 -8.32 -16.16
C TYR A 308 18.57 -9.55 -15.48
N SER A 309 19.35 -10.34 -16.23
CA SER A 309 20.05 -11.52 -15.70
C SER A 309 21.10 -11.16 -14.63
N ASP A 310 21.69 -9.99 -14.72
CA ASP A 310 22.73 -9.53 -13.80
C ASP A 310 22.10 -8.83 -12.60
N LEU A 311 21.07 -8.00 -12.81
CA LEU A 311 20.26 -7.42 -11.74
C LEU A 311 19.75 -8.48 -10.76
N LYS A 312 19.29 -9.64 -11.27
CA LYS A 312 18.81 -10.76 -10.43
C LYS A 312 19.87 -11.35 -9.49
N LYS A 313 21.15 -11.24 -9.84
CA LYS A 313 22.26 -11.77 -9.04
C LYS A 313 22.73 -10.77 -7.98
N ILE A 314 22.27 -9.52 -8.05
CA ILE A 314 22.61 -8.50 -7.07
C ILE A 314 21.86 -8.81 -5.77
N ASP A 315 22.63 -8.85 -4.68
CA ASP A 315 22.10 -9.07 -3.34
C ASP A 315 21.14 -7.96 -2.91
N ARG A 316 20.18 -8.31 -2.06
CA ARG A 316 19.30 -7.35 -1.38
C ARG A 316 20.12 -6.28 -0.64
N GLY A 317 19.55 -5.09 -0.48
CA GLY A 317 20.26 -3.91 0.00
C GLY A 317 21.03 -3.20 -1.10
N VAL A 318 21.91 -3.91 -1.82
CA VAL A 318 22.60 -3.34 -2.99
C VAL A 318 21.62 -3.16 -4.14
N ARG A 319 20.70 -4.11 -4.31
CA ARG A 319 19.64 -4.08 -5.34
C ARG A 319 18.76 -2.82 -5.25
N ARG A 320 18.62 -2.20 -4.08
CA ARG A 320 17.88 -0.95 -3.87
C ARG A 320 18.34 0.21 -4.76
N HIS A 321 19.58 0.21 -5.23
CA HIS A 321 20.08 1.23 -6.16
C HIS A 321 19.43 1.14 -7.55
N PHE A 322 18.82 0.00 -7.88
CA PHE A 322 18.22 -0.28 -9.18
C PHE A 322 16.69 -0.13 -9.17
N HIS A 323 16.04 -0.63 -8.13
CA HIS A 323 14.58 -0.54 -7.95
C HIS A 323 14.23 -0.60 -6.46
N ASP A 324 13.00 -0.23 -6.09
CA ASP A 324 12.48 -0.39 -4.73
C ASP A 324 11.93 -1.80 -4.46
N ASP A 325 11.52 -2.08 -3.22
CA ASP A 325 10.61 -3.19 -2.97
C ASP A 325 9.38 -3.05 -3.89
N ILE A 326 8.89 -4.16 -4.44
CA ILE A 326 7.73 -4.13 -5.34
C ILE A 326 6.71 -5.14 -4.83
N THR A 327 5.52 -4.64 -4.49
CA THR A 327 4.34 -5.42 -4.14
C THR A 327 3.27 -5.19 -5.19
N VAL A 328 2.68 -6.27 -5.71
CA VAL A 328 1.61 -6.22 -6.70
C VAL A 328 0.51 -7.21 -6.34
N ILE A 329 -0.73 -6.73 -6.31
CA ILE A 329 -1.94 -7.55 -6.20
C ILE A 329 -2.87 -7.20 -7.36
N VAL A 330 -3.18 -8.19 -8.20
CA VAL A 330 -4.17 -8.07 -9.28
C VAL A 330 -5.44 -8.79 -8.85
N LEU A 331 -6.55 -8.06 -8.77
CA LEU A 331 -7.89 -8.61 -8.57
C LEU A 331 -8.63 -8.66 -9.90
N PHE A 332 -9.04 -9.84 -10.35
CA PHE A 332 -9.98 -9.99 -11.45
C PHE A 332 -11.41 -9.91 -10.94
N LEU A 333 -12.25 -9.18 -11.68
CA LEU A 333 -13.64 -8.93 -11.35
C LEU A 333 -14.54 -9.77 -12.26
N ASP A 334 -15.35 -10.63 -11.67
CA ASP A 334 -16.42 -11.33 -12.39
C ASP A 334 -17.73 -10.53 -12.24
N SER A 335 -18.24 -9.99 -13.33
CA SER A 335 -19.45 -9.15 -13.34
C SER A 335 -20.69 -9.87 -12.77
N ASN A 336 -20.77 -11.19 -12.88
CA ASN A 336 -21.88 -11.97 -12.33
C ASN A 336 -21.77 -12.13 -10.80
N LEU A 337 -20.54 -12.23 -10.28
CA LEU A 337 -20.29 -12.32 -8.84
C LEU A 337 -20.37 -10.95 -8.17
N VAL A 338 -19.94 -9.89 -8.85
CA VAL A 338 -20.03 -8.51 -8.35
C VAL A 338 -21.49 -8.05 -8.24
N SER A 339 -22.37 -8.46 -9.17
CA SER A 339 -23.79 -8.11 -9.15
C SER A 339 -24.63 -8.93 -8.16
N ARG A 340 -24.16 -10.11 -7.76
CA ARG A 340 -24.82 -10.95 -6.76
C ARG A 340 -24.26 -10.61 -5.38
N SER A 341 -25.09 -10.09 -4.48
CA SER A 341 -24.76 -10.00 -3.05
C SER A 341 -24.73 -11.42 -2.46
N SER A 342 -23.65 -12.18 -2.71
CA SER A 342 -23.51 -13.52 -2.17
C SER A 342 -23.30 -13.42 -0.66
N LEU A 343 -24.12 -14.14 0.10
CA LEU A 343 -23.97 -14.27 1.56
C LEU A 343 -22.85 -15.26 1.95
N ARG A 344 -22.26 -15.98 0.99
CA ARG A 344 -21.17 -16.94 1.20
C ARG A 344 -20.23 -16.97 -0.02
N GLY A 345 -19.05 -16.40 0.13
CA GLY A 345 -17.93 -16.50 -0.81
C GLY A 345 -16.75 -17.27 -0.20
N PRO A 346 -15.65 -17.45 -0.96
CA PRO A 346 -14.43 -18.05 -0.44
C PRO A 346 -13.89 -17.25 0.75
N LEU A 347 -13.58 -17.93 1.85
CA LEU A 347 -12.86 -17.35 2.99
C LEU A 347 -11.36 -17.41 2.71
N ILE A 348 -10.73 -16.25 2.56
CA ILE A 348 -9.29 -16.14 2.33
C ILE A 348 -8.72 -15.10 3.27
N SER A 349 -7.56 -15.43 3.85
CA SER A 349 -6.71 -14.49 4.59
C SER A 349 -5.27 -14.75 4.18
N ILE A 350 -4.65 -13.79 3.51
CA ILE A 350 -3.29 -13.88 2.98
C ILE A 350 -2.56 -12.60 3.33
N LYS A 351 -1.40 -12.72 3.95
CA LYS A 351 -0.50 -11.61 4.27
C LYS A 351 0.84 -11.84 3.59
N GLY A 352 1.35 -10.81 2.90
CA GLY A 352 2.66 -10.80 2.25
C GLY A 352 3.61 -9.82 2.94
N GLY A 353 4.92 -10.08 2.82
CA GLY A 353 5.98 -9.17 3.30
C GLY A 353 6.20 -9.14 4.83
N CYS A 354 5.25 -9.65 5.61
CA CYS A 354 5.38 -9.76 7.06
C CYS A 354 6.22 -10.99 7.44
N GLY A 355 7.54 -10.79 7.60
CA GLY A 355 8.36 -11.77 8.30
C GLY A 355 7.83 -11.91 9.74
N VAL A 356 7.31 -13.08 10.09
CA VAL A 356 6.94 -13.39 11.47
C VAL A 356 8.20 -13.21 12.30
N SER A 357 8.17 -12.29 13.26
CA SER A 357 9.10 -12.31 14.38
C SER A 357 8.89 -13.64 15.10
N GLY A 358 9.71 -14.63 14.74
CA GLY A 358 9.82 -15.84 15.52
C GLY A 358 10.19 -15.43 16.93
N ASN A 359 9.27 -15.63 17.88
CA ASN A 359 9.66 -15.79 19.27
C ASN A 359 10.48 -17.08 19.34
N SER A 360 11.76 -16.99 19.01
CA SER A 360 12.77 -17.88 19.56
C SER A 360 13.12 -17.33 20.93
N ASN A 361 12.28 -17.63 21.91
CA ASN A 361 12.69 -17.76 23.29
C ASN A 361 11.75 -18.78 23.95
N THR A 362 12.40 -19.80 24.49
CA THR A 362 11.93 -20.86 25.37
C THR A 362 10.84 -20.48 26.34
#